data_AF-K1UWF2-F1
#
_entry.id   AF-K1UWF2-F1
#
_cell.length_a   1.000
_cell.length_b   1.000
_cell.length_c   1.000
_cell.angle_alpha   90.00
_cell.angle_beta   90.00
_cell.angle_gamma   90.00
#
_symmetry.space_group_name_H-M   'P 1'
#
loop_
_entity.id
_entity.type
_entity.pdbx_description
1 polymer ?
#
loop_
_entity_poly.entity_id
_entity_poly.type
_entity_poly.pdbx_seq_one_letter_code
_entity_poly.pdbx_strand_id
1 'polypeptide(L)'
;NDWVAKDYSANFSGGFARYSNGKAAEFTEYITYDKYTNTQKGKTYDGLKQRFANSKYTTTYNDYYQGPHFKFADGEVTFDDRSDAISATTIELPFKHNGSTLKYNEETGTYDYYEYGSAHKDAASGEQLTFENVILQNTTFADLGEGYLIYNAIDSGRSGYYITEGKAIEVNWTKSSENAITHYYDAKTGEEIEVNTGKTYISLI
;
A
#
# COMPACT_ATOMS: atom_id res chain seq x y z
N ASN A 1 -8.67 16.29 18.42
CA ASN A 1 -7.85 15.10 18.03
C ASN A 1 -8.29 13.89 18.82
N ASP A 2 -9.46 13.34 18.45
CA ASP A 2 -10.02 12.12 19.08
C ASP A 2 -9.31 10.84 18.62
N TRP A 3 -8.51 10.91 17.54
CA TRP A 3 -7.81 9.75 16.97
C TRP A 3 -6.77 9.14 17.91
N VAL A 4 -6.02 9.97 18.66
CA VAL A 4 -4.97 9.51 19.60
C VAL A 4 -5.60 8.78 20.79
N ALA A 5 -6.87 9.07 21.08
CA ALA A 5 -7.61 8.48 22.18
C ALA A 5 -8.25 7.13 21.82
N LYS A 6 -8.23 6.71 20.56
CA LYS A 6 -8.76 5.40 20.14
C LYS A 6 -7.86 4.29 20.67
N ASP A 7 -8.46 3.27 21.28
CA ASP A 7 -7.71 2.16 21.89
C ASP A 7 -6.89 1.34 20.87
N TYR A 8 -7.31 1.32 19.60
CA TYR A 8 -6.57 0.70 18.51
C TYR A 8 -5.42 1.57 17.97
N SER A 9 -5.23 2.79 18.47
CA SER A 9 -4.18 3.70 18.02
C SER A 9 -2.93 3.61 18.90
N ALA A 10 -1.79 3.31 18.27
CA ALA A 10 -0.49 3.45 18.89
C ALA A 10 0.15 4.79 18.49
N ASN A 11 0.31 5.71 19.44
CA ASN A 11 1.03 6.96 19.19
C ASN A 11 2.55 6.75 19.35
N PHE A 12 3.21 6.37 18.25
CA PHE A 12 4.66 6.17 18.20
C PHE A 12 5.33 7.32 17.44
N SER A 13 5.56 8.45 18.12
CA SER A 13 5.99 9.70 17.49
C SER A 13 7.35 10.22 17.97
N GLY A 14 8.03 10.98 17.09
CA GLY A 14 9.17 11.88 17.35
C GLY A 14 10.50 11.25 17.77
N GLY A 15 11.64 11.89 17.44
CA GLY A 15 12.95 11.46 17.94
C GLY A 15 13.62 10.38 17.08
N PHE A 16 13.26 10.32 15.81
CA PHE A 16 13.92 9.47 14.84
C PHE A 16 15.24 10.10 14.37
N ALA A 17 16.00 9.36 13.57
CA ALA A 17 17.34 9.73 13.16
C ALA A 17 17.33 11.03 12.36
N ARG A 18 18.19 11.99 12.72
CA ARG A 18 18.39 13.19 11.90
C ARG A 18 19.66 13.10 11.09
N TYR A 19 19.53 12.90 9.80
CA TYR A 19 20.67 12.77 8.90
C TYR A 19 21.26 14.12 8.53
N SER A 20 22.56 14.14 8.34
CA SER A 20 23.28 15.29 7.79
C SER A 20 23.39 15.15 6.27
N ASN A 21 22.37 15.63 5.56
CA ASN A 21 22.26 15.57 4.10
C ASN A 21 22.30 16.96 3.43
N GLY A 22 22.74 17.99 4.16
CA GLY A 22 22.77 19.38 3.69
C GLY A 22 21.43 20.12 3.73
N LYS A 23 20.34 19.49 4.18
CA LYS A 23 19.03 20.14 4.36
C LYS A 23 18.82 20.60 5.81
N ALA A 24 17.89 21.54 6.00
CA ALA A 24 17.45 22.00 7.33
C ALA A 24 16.81 20.86 8.13
N ALA A 25 16.91 20.92 9.45
CA ALA A 25 16.62 19.79 10.34
C ALA A 25 15.15 19.33 10.33
N GLU A 26 14.19 20.18 9.97
CA GLU A 26 12.80 19.77 9.79
C GLU A 26 12.58 18.79 8.62
N PHE A 27 13.51 18.72 7.67
CA PHE A 27 13.45 17.85 6.49
C PHE A 27 14.36 16.62 6.59
N THR A 28 14.92 16.34 7.77
CA THR A 28 15.93 15.28 7.92
C THR A 28 15.59 14.22 8.95
N GLU A 29 14.35 14.13 9.40
CA GLU A 29 13.93 13.03 10.28
C GLU A 29 13.64 11.77 9.46
N TYR A 30 14.37 10.67 9.77
CA TYR A 30 14.30 9.39 9.08
C TYR A 30 14.13 8.25 10.08
N ILE A 31 13.30 7.27 9.72
CA ILE A 31 13.13 6.05 10.49
C ILE A 31 14.31 5.12 10.18
N THR A 32 15.08 4.75 11.20
CA THR A 32 16.14 3.72 11.10
C THR A 32 15.75 2.51 11.93
N TYR A 33 16.16 1.31 11.51
CA TYR A 33 15.91 0.11 12.32
C TYR A 33 16.84 0.06 13.54
N ASP A 34 18.13 0.22 13.30
CA ASP A 34 19.17 0.30 14.32
C ASP A 34 19.49 1.74 14.73
N LYS A 35 20.30 1.88 15.78
CA LYS A 35 20.85 3.17 16.21
C LYS A 35 21.62 3.83 15.08
N TYR A 36 21.47 5.14 14.98
CA TYR A 36 22.21 5.96 14.03
C TYR A 36 22.95 7.08 14.76
N THR A 37 24.23 7.23 14.48
CA THR A 37 25.02 8.38 14.93
C THR A 37 25.21 9.35 13.78
N ASN A 38 24.67 10.56 13.92
CA ASN A 38 24.93 11.64 12.97
C ASN A 38 26.42 11.98 13.04
N THR A 39 27.14 11.75 11.94
CA THR A 39 28.60 11.89 11.84
C THR A 39 29.09 13.34 11.95
N GLN A 40 28.25 14.33 11.62
CA GLN A 40 28.61 15.74 11.71
C GLN A 40 28.30 16.34 13.09
N LYS A 41 27.20 15.89 13.72
CA LYS A 41 26.72 16.43 15.01
C LYS A 41 27.13 15.58 16.21
N GLY A 42 27.68 14.38 15.99
CA GLY A 42 28.02 13.41 17.04
C GLY A 42 26.82 12.85 17.82
N LYS A 43 25.58 13.22 17.46
CA LYS A 43 24.37 12.81 18.17
C LYS A 43 23.92 11.42 17.72
N THR A 44 23.70 10.54 18.69
CA THR A 44 23.10 9.22 18.47
C THR A 44 21.58 9.30 18.62
N TYR A 45 20.87 8.58 17.76
CA TYR A 45 19.41 8.41 17.76
C TYR A 45 19.10 6.93 17.89
N ASP A 46 18.09 6.60 18.69
CA ASP A 46 17.58 5.24 18.78
C ASP A 46 16.80 4.89 17.50
N GLY A 47 17.08 3.70 16.95
CA GLY A 47 16.28 3.12 15.86
C GLY A 47 15.00 2.47 16.37
N LEU A 48 14.15 2.02 15.46
CA LEU A 48 12.90 1.31 15.76
C LEU A 48 13.11 0.21 16.80
N LYS A 49 14.18 -0.59 16.68
CA LYS A 49 14.46 -1.70 17.59
C LYS A 49 14.54 -1.24 19.05
N GLN A 50 15.33 -0.21 19.34
CA GLN A 50 15.46 0.31 20.71
C GLN A 50 14.22 1.07 21.15
N ARG A 51 13.60 1.80 20.24
CA ARG A 51 12.39 2.58 20.54
C ARG A 51 11.22 1.68 20.91
N PHE A 52 11.01 0.55 20.22
CA PHE A 52 10.00 -0.43 20.60
C PHE A 52 10.31 -1.02 21.98
N ALA A 53 11.56 -1.48 22.20
CA ALA A 53 11.99 -2.02 23.49
C ALA A 53 11.81 -1.04 24.67
N ASN A 54 11.93 0.26 24.42
CA ASN A 54 11.78 1.31 25.42
C ASN A 54 10.36 1.92 25.47
N SER A 55 9.42 1.38 24.69
CA SER A 55 8.04 1.86 24.64
C SER A 55 7.09 0.89 25.32
N LYS A 56 5.85 1.36 25.55
CA LYS A 56 4.74 0.50 25.96
C LYS A 56 4.11 -0.30 24.81
N TYR A 57 4.57 -0.09 23.57
CA TYR A 57 3.98 -0.72 22.40
C TYR A 57 4.66 -2.05 22.07
N THR A 58 3.86 -3.03 21.68
CA THR A 58 4.34 -4.36 21.29
C THR A 58 4.77 -4.38 19.82
N THR A 59 5.64 -5.32 19.48
CA THR A 59 6.01 -5.68 18.09
C THR A 59 5.13 -6.79 17.52
N THR A 60 4.11 -7.23 18.25
CA THR A 60 3.12 -8.22 17.83
C THR A 60 1.74 -7.58 17.71
N TYR A 61 0.82 -8.26 17.04
CA TYR A 61 -0.58 -7.84 17.01
C TYR A 61 -1.20 -7.81 18.43
N ASN A 62 -2.18 -6.92 18.60
CA ASN A 62 -2.99 -6.78 19.81
C ASN A 62 -4.44 -7.23 19.54
N ASP A 63 -5.32 -7.03 20.51
CA ASP A 63 -6.72 -7.47 20.44
C ASP A 63 -7.57 -6.76 19.36
N TYR A 64 -7.02 -5.74 18.68
CA TYR A 64 -7.67 -5.05 17.56
C TYR A 64 -7.28 -5.60 16.18
N TYR A 65 -6.36 -6.57 16.12
CA TYR A 65 -6.03 -7.24 14.87
C TYR A 65 -7.19 -8.12 14.40
N GLN A 66 -7.64 -7.87 13.16
CA GLN A 66 -8.82 -8.52 12.60
C GLN A 66 -8.51 -9.84 11.87
N GLY A 67 -7.26 -10.31 11.90
CA GLY A 67 -6.83 -11.47 11.14
C GLY A 67 -6.22 -11.13 9.78
N PRO A 68 -6.00 -12.14 8.93
CA PRO A 68 -5.47 -11.95 7.58
C PRO A 68 -6.36 -10.99 6.77
N HIS A 69 -5.73 -10.11 6.00
CA HIS A 69 -6.45 -9.11 5.21
C HIS A 69 -7.12 -9.70 3.97
N PHE A 70 -6.43 -10.61 3.26
CA PHE A 70 -6.90 -11.19 2.01
C PHE A 70 -7.27 -12.66 2.21
N LYS A 71 -8.30 -13.09 1.47
CA LYS A 71 -8.53 -14.49 1.16
C LYS A 71 -7.59 -14.88 0.02
N PHE A 72 -6.57 -15.69 0.31
CA PHE A 72 -5.67 -16.18 -0.73
C PHE A 72 -6.26 -17.42 -1.40
N ALA A 73 -6.10 -17.52 -2.71
CA ALA A 73 -6.47 -18.71 -3.46
C ALA A 73 -5.51 -19.87 -3.12
N ASP A 74 -6.04 -21.10 -3.06
CA ASP A 74 -5.23 -22.31 -2.92
C ASP A 74 -4.45 -22.65 -4.19
N GLY A 75 -4.89 -22.11 -5.34
CA GLY A 75 -4.24 -22.20 -6.65
C GLY A 75 -4.11 -20.83 -7.30
N GLU A 76 -3.91 -20.81 -8.62
CA GLU A 76 -3.74 -19.58 -9.39
C GLU A 76 -5.08 -19.13 -9.99
N VAL A 77 -5.44 -17.87 -9.76
CA VAL A 77 -6.59 -17.18 -10.35
C VAL A 77 -6.13 -16.56 -11.66
N THR A 78 -6.65 -17.05 -12.79
CA THR A 78 -6.27 -16.56 -14.14
C THR A 78 -7.39 -15.85 -14.89
N PHE A 79 -8.64 -15.98 -14.44
CA PHE A 79 -9.85 -15.51 -15.12
C PHE A 79 -10.05 -16.04 -16.57
N ASP A 80 -9.38 -17.12 -16.96
CA ASP A 80 -9.51 -17.70 -18.31
C ASP A 80 -10.92 -18.18 -18.66
N ASP A 81 -11.68 -18.59 -17.65
CA ASP A 81 -13.04 -19.09 -17.76
C ASP A 81 -14.10 -17.98 -17.70
N ARG A 82 -13.70 -16.72 -17.47
CA ARG A 82 -14.63 -15.60 -17.30
C ARG A 82 -14.83 -14.83 -18.61
N SER A 83 -16.07 -14.82 -19.10
CA SER A 83 -16.45 -14.07 -20.31
C SER A 83 -16.40 -12.54 -20.15
N ASP A 84 -16.47 -12.05 -18.91
CA ASP A 84 -16.43 -10.63 -18.55
C ASP A 84 -15.07 -10.16 -18.04
N ALA A 85 -14.05 -11.03 -18.07
CA ALA A 85 -12.68 -10.58 -17.88
C ALA A 85 -12.19 -9.78 -19.10
N ILE A 86 -11.45 -8.72 -18.85
CA ILE A 86 -10.84 -7.88 -19.88
C ILE A 86 -9.32 -8.05 -19.90
N SER A 87 -8.70 -7.88 -21.07
CA SER A 87 -7.24 -7.86 -21.16
C SER A 87 -6.68 -6.66 -20.42
N ALA A 88 -5.66 -6.90 -19.61
CA ALA A 88 -5.01 -5.90 -18.76
C ALA A 88 -3.50 -6.12 -18.77
N THR A 89 -2.88 -6.02 -19.95
CA THR A 89 -1.42 -6.20 -20.13
C THR A 89 -0.63 -4.89 -19.92
N THR A 90 -1.30 -3.74 -19.99
CA THR A 90 -0.74 -2.44 -19.64
C THR A 90 -1.81 -1.62 -18.93
N ILE A 91 -1.48 -1.14 -17.73
CA ILE A 91 -2.36 -0.33 -16.89
C ILE A 91 -1.70 1.04 -16.75
N GLU A 92 -2.36 2.06 -17.28
CA GLU A 92 -1.95 3.45 -17.10
C GLU A 92 -2.71 4.06 -15.92
N LEU A 93 -1.98 4.43 -14.86
CA LEU A 93 -2.60 5.02 -13.68
C LEU A 93 -2.87 6.52 -13.92
N PRO A 94 -3.96 7.09 -13.37
CA PRO A 94 -4.35 8.48 -13.61
C PRO A 94 -3.44 9.52 -12.91
N PHE A 95 -2.21 9.15 -12.54
CA PHE A 95 -1.24 9.99 -11.84
C PHE A 95 -0.35 10.74 -12.83
N LYS A 96 -0.90 11.81 -13.41
CA LYS A 96 -0.25 12.61 -14.47
C LYS A 96 1.17 13.07 -14.13
N HIS A 97 1.46 13.33 -12.87
CA HIS A 97 2.77 13.81 -12.45
C HIS A 97 3.88 12.76 -12.56
N ASN A 98 3.55 11.48 -12.34
CA ASN A 98 4.53 10.41 -12.34
C ASN A 98 4.49 9.58 -13.63
N GLY A 99 3.37 9.62 -14.36
CA GLY A 99 3.18 8.76 -15.54
C GLY A 99 3.31 7.29 -15.17
N SER A 100 2.75 6.91 -14.02
CA SER A 100 2.88 5.57 -13.45
C SER A 100 2.16 4.53 -14.31
N THR A 101 2.85 3.44 -14.64
CA THR A 101 2.26 2.33 -15.40
C THR A 101 2.65 0.98 -14.79
N LEU A 102 1.78 -0.01 -14.94
CA LEU A 102 2.04 -1.41 -14.60
C LEU A 102 1.92 -2.22 -15.88
N LYS A 103 2.94 -3.00 -16.22
CA LYS A 103 2.97 -3.81 -17.44
C LYS A 103 3.09 -5.27 -17.10
N TYR A 104 2.19 -6.08 -17.64
CA TYR A 104 2.19 -7.51 -17.43
C TYR A 104 3.42 -8.14 -18.11
N ASN A 105 4.10 -8.99 -17.37
CA ASN A 105 5.23 -9.78 -17.82
C ASN A 105 4.80 -11.25 -17.88
N GLU A 106 4.54 -11.73 -19.10
CA GLU A 106 4.07 -13.10 -19.35
C GLU A 106 5.09 -14.17 -18.91
N GLU A 107 6.38 -13.84 -18.80
CA GLU A 107 7.40 -14.80 -18.36
C GLU A 107 7.33 -15.05 -16.85
N THR A 108 6.89 -14.06 -16.08
CA THR A 108 6.88 -14.11 -14.61
C THR A 108 5.49 -14.17 -14.00
N GLY A 109 4.42 -13.91 -14.77
CA GLY A 109 3.05 -13.82 -14.23
C GLY A 109 2.78 -12.52 -13.46
N THR A 110 3.67 -11.53 -13.54
CA THR A 110 3.61 -10.35 -12.66
C THR A 110 3.55 -9.02 -13.43
N TYR A 111 3.23 -7.95 -12.71
CA TYR A 111 3.13 -6.59 -13.22
C TYR A 111 4.33 -5.74 -12.83
N ASP A 112 5.18 -5.43 -13.79
CA ASP A 112 6.35 -4.56 -13.62
C ASP A 112 5.93 -3.10 -13.53
N TYR A 113 6.39 -2.39 -12.49
CA TYR A 113 6.05 -1.00 -12.23
C TYR A 113 7.02 -0.01 -12.89
N TYR A 114 6.47 1.00 -13.55
CA TYR A 114 7.24 2.05 -14.22
C TYR A 114 6.76 3.43 -13.77
N GLU A 115 7.70 4.37 -13.68
CA GLU A 115 7.41 5.80 -13.56
C GLU A 115 8.24 6.55 -14.60
N TYR A 116 7.68 7.63 -15.16
CA TYR A 116 8.34 8.43 -16.20
C TYR A 116 8.82 7.59 -17.40
N GLY A 117 8.10 6.51 -17.72
CA GLY A 117 8.46 5.56 -18.78
C GLY A 117 9.65 4.65 -18.48
N SER A 118 10.24 4.72 -17.29
CA SER A 118 11.40 3.91 -16.88
C SER A 118 11.03 2.91 -15.79
N ALA A 119 11.74 1.78 -15.79
CA ALA A 119 11.58 0.71 -14.82
C ALA A 119 11.81 1.25 -13.39
N HIS A 120 10.82 1.13 -12.51
CA HIS A 120 10.92 1.56 -11.12
C HIS A 120 11.64 0.48 -10.30
N LYS A 121 12.83 0.80 -9.81
CA LYS A 121 13.69 -0.14 -9.09
C LYS A 121 13.78 0.19 -7.61
N ASP A 122 13.83 -0.84 -6.78
CA ASP A 122 14.20 -0.70 -5.38
C ASP A 122 15.65 -0.23 -5.28
N ALA A 123 15.89 0.87 -4.56
CA ALA A 123 17.21 1.51 -4.52
C ALA A 123 18.27 0.70 -3.75
N ALA A 124 17.86 -0.22 -2.85
CA ALA A 124 18.78 -1.02 -2.05
C ALA A 124 19.25 -2.28 -2.80
N SER A 125 18.35 -2.91 -3.55
CA SER A 125 18.63 -4.14 -4.30
C SER A 125 18.94 -3.90 -5.79
N GLY A 126 18.43 -2.81 -6.37
CA GLY A 126 18.47 -2.54 -7.80
C GLY A 126 17.47 -3.38 -8.62
N GLU A 127 16.64 -4.18 -7.95
CA GLU A 127 15.64 -5.04 -8.59
C GLU A 127 14.42 -4.23 -9.03
N GLN A 128 13.82 -4.66 -10.13
CA GLN A 128 12.57 -4.10 -10.65
C GLN A 128 11.42 -4.40 -9.68
N LEU A 129 10.63 -3.38 -9.34
CA LEU A 129 9.40 -3.60 -8.59
C LEU A 129 8.37 -4.30 -9.49
N THR A 130 7.85 -5.42 -9.02
CA THR A 130 6.89 -6.24 -9.73
C THR A 130 5.88 -6.85 -8.76
N PHE A 131 4.64 -7.05 -9.22
CA PHE A 131 3.49 -7.42 -8.38
C PHE A 131 2.66 -8.51 -9.02
N GLU A 132 2.31 -9.54 -8.25
CA GLU A 132 1.41 -10.63 -8.63
C GLU A 132 -0.02 -10.12 -8.88
N ASN A 133 -0.44 -9.19 -8.03
CA ASN A 133 -1.80 -8.68 -8.01
C ASN A 133 -1.79 -7.16 -8.13
N VAL A 134 -2.78 -6.63 -8.85
CA VAL A 134 -3.07 -5.21 -8.89
C VAL A 134 -4.53 -4.99 -8.52
N ILE A 135 -4.78 -4.10 -7.56
CA ILE A 135 -6.11 -3.69 -7.14
C ILE A 135 -6.23 -2.17 -7.35
N LEU A 136 -7.22 -1.76 -8.14
CA LEU A 136 -7.54 -0.36 -8.36
C LEU A 136 -8.85 -0.03 -7.65
N GLN A 137 -8.80 0.83 -6.64
CA GLN A 137 -9.95 1.27 -5.84
C GLN A 137 -10.44 2.63 -6.32
N ASN A 138 -11.60 2.65 -6.98
CA ASN A 138 -12.26 3.91 -7.32
C ASN A 138 -12.72 4.60 -6.03
N THR A 139 -12.10 5.73 -5.70
CA THR A 139 -12.26 6.40 -4.41
C THR A 139 -12.68 7.84 -4.65
N THR A 140 -13.70 8.32 -3.92
CA THR A 140 -13.99 9.76 -3.97
C THR A 140 -12.94 10.52 -3.17
N PHE A 141 -12.72 11.77 -3.53
CA PHE A 141 -11.94 12.69 -2.72
C PHE A 141 -12.74 13.95 -2.41
N ALA A 142 -12.39 14.62 -1.33
CA ALA A 142 -12.99 15.88 -0.92
C ALA A 142 -11.91 16.93 -0.64
N ASP A 143 -12.22 18.18 -0.99
CA ASP A 143 -11.46 19.35 -0.57
C ASP A 143 -11.91 19.74 0.84
N LEU A 144 -10.95 19.78 1.76
CA LEU A 144 -11.16 20.16 3.16
C LEU A 144 -10.84 21.64 3.42
N GLY A 145 -10.46 22.39 2.37
CA GLY A 145 -10.02 23.77 2.46
C GLY A 145 -8.51 23.89 2.74
N GLU A 146 -7.97 25.11 2.57
CA GLU A 146 -6.56 25.44 2.84
C GLU A 146 -5.53 24.55 2.11
N GLY A 147 -5.92 23.94 1.00
CA GLY A 147 -5.09 23.03 0.21
C GLY A 147 -5.03 21.60 0.73
N TYR A 148 -5.86 21.23 1.70
CA TYR A 148 -5.99 19.86 2.19
C TYR A 148 -7.00 19.06 1.37
N LEU A 149 -6.57 17.90 0.87
CA LEU A 149 -7.42 16.92 0.21
C LEU A 149 -7.49 15.64 1.06
N ILE A 150 -8.62 14.96 1.02
CA ILE A 150 -8.78 13.62 1.60
C ILE A 150 -9.29 12.65 0.54
N TYR A 151 -8.73 11.44 0.51
CA TYR A 151 -9.35 10.29 -0.14
C TYR A 151 -10.29 9.59 0.84
N ASN A 152 -11.53 9.35 0.41
CA ASN A 152 -12.55 8.68 1.22
C ASN A 152 -12.34 7.15 1.17
N ALA A 153 -11.29 6.67 1.83
CA ALA A 153 -10.93 5.25 1.84
C ALA A 153 -11.79 4.38 2.77
N ILE A 154 -12.74 4.98 3.50
CA ILE A 154 -13.75 4.30 4.32
C ILE A 154 -15.09 4.57 3.64
N ASP A 155 -15.57 3.57 2.92
CA ASP A 155 -16.75 3.66 2.06
C ASP A 155 -17.26 2.23 1.78
N SER A 156 -18.42 2.11 1.14
CA SER A 156 -19.05 0.83 0.83
C SER A 156 -19.60 0.78 -0.58
N GLY A 157 -19.48 -0.38 -1.23
CA GLY A 157 -20.05 -0.62 -2.56
C GLY A 157 -19.44 0.23 -3.67
N ARG A 158 -18.19 0.66 -3.50
CA ARG A 158 -17.46 1.47 -4.49
C ARG A 158 -16.78 0.56 -5.48
N SER A 159 -16.80 0.92 -6.75
CA SER A 159 -16.24 0.07 -7.80
C SER A 159 -14.71 0.02 -7.76
N GLY A 160 -14.15 -0.89 -8.54
CA GLY A 160 -12.72 -1.06 -8.68
C GLY A 160 -12.42 -2.19 -9.66
N TYR A 161 -11.14 -2.54 -9.74
CA TYR A 161 -10.68 -3.68 -10.51
C TYR A 161 -9.75 -4.54 -9.68
N TYR A 162 -9.91 -5.85 -9.79
CA TYR A 162 -8.89 -6.81 -9.44
C TYR A 162 -8.26 -7.34 -10.72
N ILE A 163 -6.94 -7.30 -10.78
CA ILE A 163 -6.14 -7.57 -11.96
C ILE A 163 -5.01 -8.53 -11.57
N THR A 164 -4.87 -9.61 -12.32
CA THR A 164 -3.82 -10.63 -12.19
C THR A 164 -3.72 -11.41 -13.51
N GLU A 165 -2.60 -12.09 -13.76
CA GLU A 165 -2.44 -12.96 -14.93
C GLU A 165 -2.81 -12.30 -16.29
N GLY A 166 -2.48 -11.01 -16.45
CA GLY A 166 -2.74 -10.27 -17.67
C GLY A 166 -4.21 -9.90 -17.91
N LYS A 167 -5.10 -10.14 -16.94
CA LYS A 167 -6.55 -9.93 -17.04
C LYS A 167 -7.11 -9.20 -15.83
N ALA A 168 -8.26 -8.54 -16.04
CA ALA A 168 -8.96 -7.81 -15.00
C ALA A 168 -10.44 -8.18 -14.93
N ILE A 169 -10.99 -8.09 -13.74
CA ILE A 169 -12.42 -8.17 -13.47
C ILE A 169 -12.86 -6.94 -12.66
N GLU A 170 -14.10 -6.53 -12.84
CA GLU A 170 -14.69 -5.50 -11.99
C GLU A 170 -14.95 -6.05 -10.58
N VAL A 171 -14.64 -5.25 -9.57
CA VAL A 171 -14.93 -5.56 -8.16
C VAL A 171 -15.61 -4.39 -7.49
N ASN A 172 -16.32 -4.67 -6.40
CA ASN A 172 -16.78 -3.66 -5.45
C ASN A 172 -15.99 -3.79 -4.15
N TRP A 173 -15.49 -2.68 -3.61
CA TRP A 173 -14.78 -2.67 -2.33
C TRP A 173 -15.61 -2.04 -1.22
N THR A 174 -15.37 -2.49 0.00
CA THR A 174 -15.99 -1.94 1.22
C THR A 174 -15.00 -1.94 2.38
N LYS A 175 -14.95 -0.84 3.12
CA LYS A 175 -14.19 -0.69 4.36
C LYS A 175 -15.06 0.06 5.37
N SER A 176 -15.42 -0.59 6.47
CA SER A 176 -16.45 -0.11 7.39
C SER A 176 -15.97 0.87 8.47
N SER A 177 -14.68 0.88 8.76
CA SER A 177 -14.06 1.78 9.75
C SER A 177 -12.56 1.95 9.48
N GLU A 178 -11.89 2.82 10.23
CA GLU A 178 -10.46 3.11 10.15
C GLU A 178 -9.59 1.85 10.35
N ASN A 179 -9.99 0.97 11.27
CA ASN A 179 -9.28 -0.26 11.59
C ASN A 179 -9.87 -1.52 10.91
N ALA A 180 -10.91 -1.37 10.09
CA ALA A 180 -11.49 -2.47 9.34
C ALA A 180 -10.60 -2.92 8.17
N ILE A 181 -10.62 -4.21 7.86
CA ILE A 181 -10.13 -4.78 6.60
C ILE A 181 -10.94 -4.20 5.43
N THR A 182 -10.25 -3.92 4.32
CA THR A 182 -10.91 -3.61 3.05
C THR A 182 -11.24 -4.91 2.35
N HIS A 183 -12.53 -5.18 2.16
CA HIS A 183 -13.01 -6.36 1.44
C HIS A 183 -13.28 -6.01 -0.02
N TYR A 184 -13.05 -6.96 -0.92
CA TYR A 184 -13.27 -6.83 -2.36
C TYR A 184 -14.17 -7.98 -2.83
N TYR A 185 -15.24 -7.63 -3.52
CA TYR A 185 -16.26 -8.56 -3.99
C TYR A 185 -16.31 -8.51 -5.50
N ASP A 186 -16.36 -9.66 -6.15
CA ASP A 186 -16.61 -9.75 -7.59
C ASP A 186 -17.91 -9.00 -7.92
N ALA A 187 -17.84 -8.04 -8.85
CA ALA A 187 -18.99 -7.18 -9.13
C ALA A 187 -20.17 -7.94 -9.76
N LYS A 188 -19.93 -9.11 -10.35
CA LYS A 188 -20.93 -9.93 -11.04
C LYS A 188 -21.52 -11.00 -10.13
N THR A 189 -20.71 -11.67 -9.32
CA THR A 189 -21.21 -12.75 -8.43
C THR A 189 -21.57 -12.25 -7.05
N GLY A 190 -20.96 -11.15 -6.59
CA GLY A 190 -21.08 -10.63 -5.23
C GLY A 190 -20.28 -11.42 -4.19
N GLU A 191 -19.52 -12.44 -4.61
CA GLU A 191 -18.66 -13.22 -3.72
C GLU A 191 -17.34 -12.48 -3.45
N GLU A 192 -16.77 -12.67 -2.26
CA GLU A 192 -15.45 -12.12 -1.94
C GLU A 192 -14.39 -12.78 -2.82
N ILE A 193 -13.55 -11.95 -3.47
CA ILE A 193 -12.51 -12.45 -4.36
C ILE A 193 -11.44 -13.23 -3.59
N GLU A 194 -10.86 -14.21 -4.25
CA GLU A 194 -9.59 -14.79 -3.83
C GLU A 194 -8.45 -14.10 -4.57
N VAL A 195 -7.34 -13.88 -3.88
CA VAL A 195 -6.16 -13.18 -4.40
C VAL A 195 -5.03 -14.17 -4.57
N ASN A 196 -4.26 -14.10 -5.66
CA ASN A 196 -3.07 -14.92 -5.83
C ASN A 196 -2.03 -14.65 -4.73
N THR A 197 -1.30 -15.69 -4.34
CA THR A 197 -0.24 -15.53 -3.34
C THR A 197 0.94 -14.78 -3.94
N GLY A 198 1.13 -13.52 -3.53
CA GLY A 198 2.25 -12.72 -4.00
C GLY A 198 2.15 -11.25 -3.59
N LYS A 199 3.08 -10.43 -4.09
CA LYS A 199 3.08 -8.98 -3.82
C LYS A 199 1.86 -8.35 -4.48
N THR A 200 1.14 -7.52 -3.75
CA THR A 200 -0.06 -6.83 -4.25
C THR A 200 0.17 -5.33 -4.31
N TYR A 201 -0.08 -4.73 -5.47
CA TYR A 201 -0.14 -3.28 -5.63
C TYR A 201 -1.59 -2.81 -5.47
N ILE A 202 -1.84 -1.85 -4.58
CA ILE A 202 -3.17 -1.28 -4.36
C ILE A 202 -3.09 0.22 -4.60
N SER A 203 -4.00 0.74 -5.43
CA SER A 203 -4.06 2.15 -5.76
C SER A 203 -5.45 2.72 -5.54
N LEU A 204 -5.53 3.88 -4.88
CA LEU A 204 -6.75 4.69 -4.83
C LEU A 204 -6.75 5.59 -6.07
N ILE A 205 -7.73 5.41 -6.96
CA ILE A 205 -7.87 6.15 -8.22
C ILE A 205 -9.12 7.02 -8.23
#